data_AF-A0AAW7IIU1-F1
#
_entry.id   AF-A0AAW7IIU1-F1
#
_cell.length_a   1.000
_cell.length_b   1.000
_cell.length_c   1.000
_cell.angle_alpha   90.00
_cell.angle_beta   90.00
_cell.angle_gamma   90.00
#
_symmetry.space_group_name_H-M   'P 1'
#
loop_
_entity.id
_entity.type
_entity.pdbx_description
1 polymer ?
#
loop_
_entity_poly.entity_id
_entity_poly.type
_entity_poly.pdbx_seq_one_letter_code
_entity_poly.pdbx_strand_id
1 'polypeptide(L)'
;MWALGSFVLFFIFFGFSIEDDPVVEKSSISTDGKTQTESTREEELEETVNSIIDKNYSHTTVSEIEVNENLGLNDGSYIVLPYLKWDAMNNAKRTKNLIEMYSEDLAANLAKEDDISEITVFWEVPYHLEGKNIAKFTYTRKGENMIIGERWYDPSLR
;
A
#
# COMPACT_ATOMS: atom_id res chain seq x y z
N MET A 1 -57.41 -30.58 -10.04
CA MET A 1 -56.99 -31.64 -9.10
C MET A 1 -55.65 -31.20 -8.52
N TRP A 2 -55.61 -30.27 -7.56
CA TRP A 2 -55.87 -30.41 -6.13
C TRP A 2 -55.06 -31.54 -5.47
N ALA A 3 -54.16 -31.07 -4.61
CA ALA A 3 -53.10 -31.74 -3.86
C ALA A 3 -53.63 -32.55 -2.67
N LEU A 4 -52.70 -33.20 -1.94
CA LEU A 4 -52.53 -33.29 -0.47
C LEU A 4 -51.56 -34.47 -0.23
N GLY A 5 -50.37 -34.31 0.38
CA GLY A 5 -50.17 -34.06 1.82
C GLY A 5 -50.49 -35.35 2.61
N SER A 6 -49.78 -35.85 3.62
CA SER A 6 -48.70 -35.40 4.50
C SER A 6 -48.40 -36.62 5.42
N PHE A 7 -47.20 -36.79 5.97
CA PHE A 7 -47.00 -37.65 7.14
C PHE A 7 -46.16 -36.92 8.18
N VAL A 8 -46.84 -36.50 9.24
CA VAL A 8 -46.29 -35.87 10.44
C VAL A 8 -45.75 -36.98 11.34
N LEU A 9 -44.59 -36.78 11.96
CA LEU A 9 -44.25 -37.45 13.21
C LEU A 9 -44.05 -36.42 14.33
N PHE A 10 -44.93 -36.60 15.31
CA PHE A 10 -45.11 -35.95 16.61
C PHE A 10 -43.87 -36.08 17.51
N PHE A 11 -43.72 -35.18 18.49
CA PHE A 11 -43.19 -35.34 19.86
C PHE A 11 -42.71 -33.95 20.36
N ILE A 12 -43.05 -33.36 21.51
CA ILE A 12 -43.80 -33.70 22.73
C ILE A 12 -44.35 -32.37 23.29
N PHE A 13 -45.59 -32.37 23.79
CA PHE A 13 -46.21 -31.28 24.52
C PHE A 13 -45.68 -31.21 25.97
N PHE A 14 -45.28 -30.04 26.43
CA PHE A 14 -45.52 -29.58 27.81
C PHE A 14 -45.73 -28.06 27.77
N GLY A 15 -46.87 -27.62 28.31
CA GLY A 15 -47.51 -26.37 27.94
C GLY A 15 -47.20 -25.18 28.84
N PHE A 16 -47.37 -24.00 28.27
CA PHE A 16 -47.94 -22.84 28.95
C PHE A 16 -48.64 -21.95 27.89
N SER A 17 -49.78 -21.40 28.28
CA SER A 17 -50.80 -20.77 27.43
C SER A 17 -50.57 -19.27 27.25
N ILE A 18 -51.13 -18.73 26.15
CA ILE A 18 -51.83 -17.43 26.00
C ILE A 18 -51.14 -16.24 25.25
N GLU A 19 -51.74 -15.99 24.08
CA GLU A 19 -52.17 -14.76 23.35
C GLU A 19 -51.18 -13.74 22.73
N ASP A 20 -51.18 -13.81 21.39
CA ASP A 20 -51.40 -12.78 20.35
C ASP A 20 -50.64 -11.43 20.36
N ASP A 21 -49.87 -11.29 19.28
CA ASP A 21 -49.26 -10.09 18.71
C ASP A 21 -50.23 -8.93 18.48
N PRO A 22 -49.69 -7.71 18.39
CA PRO A 22 -50.04 -6.87 17.25
C PRO A 22 -48.83 -6.41 16.41
N VAL A 23 -48.92 -6.67 15.11
CA VAL A 23 -48.08 -6.12 14.03
C VAL A 23 -48.43 -4.66 13.75
N VAL A 24 -47.44 -3.75 13.70
CA VAL A 24 -47.41 -2.55 12.82
C VAL A 24 -45.95 -2.19 12.44
N GLU A 25 -45.68 -2.01 11.13
CA GLU A 25 -44.42 -1.55 10.52
C GLU A 25 -43.97 -0.12 10.90
N LYS A 26 -42.64 0.12 11.02
CA LYS A 26 -41.85 1.11 10.22
C LYS A 26 -40.43 1.36 10.80
N SER A 27 -39.43 1.26 9.91
CA SER A 27 -38.14 1.99 9.83
C SER A 27 -37.29 2.23 11.10
N SER A 28 -36.07 1.68 11.11
CA SER A 28 -34.85 2.47 11.40
C SER A 28 -33.57 1.68 11.10
N ILE A 29 -32.70 2.34 10.34
CA ILE A 29 -31.28 2.06 10.11
C ILE A 29 -30.50 2.11 11.43
N SER A 30 -29.52 1.20 11.60
CA SER A 30 -28.24 1.37 12.33
C SER A 30 -27.66 -0.01 12.66
N THR A 31 -26.38 -0.35 12.54
CA THR A 31 -25.19 0.42 12.18
C THR A 31 -24.09 -0.57 11.75
N ASP A 32 -23.43 -0.20 10.66
CA ASP A 32 -22.15 -0.68 10.16
C ASP A 32 -21.10 -0.66 11.29
N GLY A 33 -20.61 -1.83 11.67
CA GLY A 33 -19.50 -1.99 12.60
C GLY A 33 -18.16 -1.96 11.87
N LYS A 34 -17.93 -0.95 11.02
CA LYS A 34 -16.60 -0.66 10.49
C LYS A 34 -15.81 0.00 11.62
N THR A 35 -14.98 -0.78 12.31
CA THR A 35 -13.88 -0.25 13.11
C THR A 35 -13.00 0.54 12.15
N GLN A 36 -13.25 1.85 12.04
CA GLN A 36 -12.30 2.80 11.46
C GLN A 36 -11.13 2.85 12.43
N THR A 37 -10.11 2.05 12.13
CA THR A 37 -8.78 2.28 12.67
C THR A 37 -8.30 3.56 11.97
N GLU A 38 -8.09 4.64 12.70
CA GLU A 38 -7.42 5.83 12.14
C GLU A 38 -6.03 5.37 11.70
N SER A 39 -5.74 5.45 10.40
CA SER A 39 -4.41 5.14 9.87
C SER A 39 -3.42 6.21 10.30
N THR A 40 -2.19 5.80 10.60
CA THR A 40 -1.11 6.76 10.86
C THR A 40 -0.67 7.42 9.55
N ARG A 41 -0.01 8.58 9.64
CA ARG A 41 0.48 9.27 8.42
C ARG A 41 1.55 8.44 7.72
N GLU A 42 2.37 7.72 8.49
CA GLU A 42 3.35 6.77 7.97
C GLU A 42 2.67 5.68 7.13
N GLU A 43 1.59 5.07 7.63
CA GLU A 43 0.81 4.06 6.89
C GLU A 43 0.21 4.61 5.59
N GLU A 44 -0.33 5.84 5.60
CA GLU A 44 -0.87 6.48 4.40
C GLU A 44 0.20 6.71 3.32
N LEU A 45 1.41 7.11 3.75
CA LEU A 45 2.55 7.29 2.86
C LEU A 45 3.04 5.96 2.30
N GLU A 46 3.11 4.92 3.12
CA GLU A 46 3.43 3.55 2.67
C GLU A 46 2.40 3.05 1.64
N GLU A 47 1.11 3.23 1.89
CA GLU A 47 0.04 2.87 0.96
C GLU A 47 0.15 3.64 -0.37
N THR A 48 0.49 4.93 -0.30
CA THR A 48 0.70 5.77 -1.48
C THR A 48 1.85 5.28 -2.32
N VAL A 49 3.00 4.97 -1.70
CA VAL A 49 4.17 4.39 -2.37
C VAL A 49 3.81 3.07 -3.04
N ASN A 50 3.17 2.15 -2.31
CA ASN A 50 2.73 0.86 -2.86
C ASN A 50 1.81 1.04 -4.06
N SER A 51 0.82 1.94 -3.96
CA SER A 51 -0.13 2.21 -5.05
C SER A 51 0.54 2.72 -6.32
N ILE A 52 1.53 3.62 -6.18
CA ILE A 52 2.30 4.12 -7.32
C ILE A 52 3.09 2.99 -7.99
N ILE A 53 3.76 2.16 -7.20
CA ILE A 53 4.62 1.07 -7.69
C ILE A 53 3.78 0.01 -8.40
N ASP A 54 2.74 -0.49 -7.75
CA ASP A 54 1.87 -1.56 -8.29
C ASP A 54 1.21 -1.16 -9.60
N LYS A 55 0.84 0.12 -9.74
CA LYS A 55 0.18 0.65 -10.93
C LYS A 55 1.13 0.88 -12.09
N ASN A 56 2.36 1.33 -11.82
CA ASN A 56 3.22 1.92 -12.85
C ASN A 56 4.50 1.12 -13.13
N TYR A 57 5.00 0.30 -12.19
CA TYR A 57 6.35 -0.28 -12.29
C TYR A 57 6.32 -1.79 -12.56
N SER A 58 6.41 -2.13 -13.84
CA SER A 58 6.48 -3.52 -14.27
C SER A 58 7.70 -4.26 -13.71
N HIS A 59 7.52 -5.53 -13.34
CA HIS A 59 8.54 -6.42 -12.77
C HIS A 59 9.20 -5.89 -11.49
N THR A 60 8.50 -5.03 -10.76
CA THR A 60 9.00 -4.45 -9.52
C THR A 60 8.21 -5.02 -8.34
N THR A 61 8.91 -5.37 -7.28
CA THR A 61 8.32 -5.77 -6.00
C THR A 61 8.88 -4.87 -4.90
N VAL A 62 8.01 -4.48 -3.97
CA VAL A 62 8.41 -3.79 -2.74
C VAL A 62 8.91 -4.83 -1.74
N SER A 63 10.16 -4.70 -1.32
CA SER A 63 10.73 -5.52 -0.23
C SER A 63 10.37 -4.95 1.13
N GLU A 64 10.49 -3.63 1.26
CA GLU A 64 10.23 -2.88 2.49
C GLU A 64 10.02 -1.40 2.12
N ILE A 65 9.22 -0.70 2.91
CA ILE A 65 9.14 0.76 2.89
C ILE A 65 9.31 1.18 4.33
N GLU A 66 10.28 2.06 4.60
CA GLU A 66 10.36 2.74 5.88
C GLU A 66 9.91 4.18 5.70
N VAL A 67 9.00 4.63 6.56
CA VAL A 67 8.60 6.04 6.66
C VAL A 67 8.95 6.52 8.07
N ASN A 68 9.75 7.59 8.16
CA ASN A 68 10.24 8.11 9.42
C ASN A 68 10.11 9.63 9.45
N GLU A 69 9.83 10.22 10.61
CA GLU A 69 9.97 11.67 10.79
C GLU A 69 11.43 12.11 10.57
N ASN A 70 11.60 13.26 9.90
CA ASN A 70 12.89 13.90 9.70
C ASN A 70 13.29 14.72 10.93
N LEU A 71 13.80 14.02 11.94
CA LEU A 71 14.32 14.63 13.17
C LEU A 71 15.50 15.59 12.93
N GLY A 72 16.14 15.54 11.75
CA GLY A 72 17.19 16.47 11.35
C GLY A 72 16.67 17.87 11.03
N LEU A 73 15.43 18.01 10.58
CA LEU A 73 14.82 19.28 10.20
C LEU A 73 13.94 19.90 11.30
N ASN A 74 13.39 19.07 12.20
CA ASN A 74 12.49 19.51 13.28
C ASN A 74 11.26 20.30 12.79
N ASP A 75 10.76 19.98 11.59
CA ASP A 75 9.59 20.61 10.97
C ASP A 75 8.39 19.66 10.84
N GLY A 76 8.51 18.43 11.36
CA GLY A 76 7.48 17.39 11.27
C GLY A 76 7.36 16.74 9.90
N SER A 77 8.30 16.99 8.98
CA SER A 77 8.34 16.33 7.68
C SER A 77 8.83 14.88 7.78
N TYR A 78 8.60 14.08 6.74
CA TYR A 78 8.96 12.67 6.66
C TYR A 78 10.09 12.39 5.67
N ILE A 79 10.82 11.31 5.93
CA ILE A 79 11.76 10.65 5.04
C ILE A 79 11.14 9.32 4.62
N VAL A 80 11.12 9.06 3.31
CA VAL A 80 10.57 7.82 2.73
C VAL A 80 11.69 6.99 2.10
N LEU A 81 11.83 5.74 2.54
CA LEU A 81 12.93 4.84 2.17
C LEU A 81 12.38 3.53 1.55
N PRO A 82 11.98 3.53 0.27
CA PRO A 82 11.51 2.33 -0.39
C PRO A 82 12.68 1.44 -0.83
N TYR A 83 12.62 0.18 -0.45
CA TYR A 83 13.52 -0.89 -0.88
C TYR A 83 12.83 -1.72 -1.95
N LEU A 84 13.29 -1.59 -3.18
CA LEU A 84 12.65 -2.14 -4.36
C LEU A 84 13.52 -3.22 -4.99
N LYS A 85 12.85 -4.22 -5.53
CA LYS A 85 13.49 -5.29 -6.30
C LYS A 85 12.92 -5.31 -7.71
N TRP A 86 13.80 -5.26 -8.71
CA TRP A 86 13.41 -5.37 -10.12
C TRP A 86 13.87 -6.71 -10.71
N ASP A 87 12.92 -7.58 -11.02
CA ASP A 87 13.17 -8.97 -11.40
C ASP A 87 12.91 -9.23 -12.89
N ALA A 88 13.60 -8.47 -13.75
CA ALA A 88 13.57 -8.67 -15.18
C ALA A 88 14.98 -8.79 -15.76
N MET A 89 15.17 -9.81 -16.59
CA MET A 89 16.44 -10.03 -17.28
C MET A 89 16.67 -8.92 -18.32
N ASN A 90 17.75 -8.16 -18.17
CA ASN A 90 18.12 -7.11 -19.10
C ASN A 90 19.62 -6.79 -19.05
N ASN A 91 20.12 -6.05 -20.04
CA ASN A 91 21.49 -5.54 -19.97
C ASN A 91 21.61 -4.38 -18.97
N ALA A 92 22.82 -4.17 -18.44
CA ALA A 92 23.10 -3.18 -17.40
C ALA A 92 22.66 -1.76 -17.79
N LYS A 93 22.90 -1.35 -19.05
CA LYS A 93 22.49 -0.02 -19.55
C LYS A 93 20.98 0.18 -19.48
N ARG A 94 20.19 -0.80 -19.91
CA ARG A 94 18.73 -0.73 -19.88
C ARG A 94 18.19 -0.82 -18.46
N THR A 95 18.78 -1.68 -17.62
CA THR A 95 18.47 -1.73 -16.19
C THR A 95 18.66 -0.36 -15.54
N LYS A 96 19.84 0.25 -15.73
CA LYS A 96 20.18 1.57 -15.18
C LYS A 96 19.14 2.63 -15.56
N ASN A 97 18.82 2.72 -16.84
CA ASN A 97 17.86 3.70 -17.33
C ASN A 97 16.45 3.48 -16.75
N LEU A 98 16.02 2.21 -16.58
CA LEU A 98 14.70 1.90 -16.06
C LEU A 98 14.57 2.20 -14.57
N ILE A 99 15.51 1.76 -13.75
CA ILE A 99 15.46 2.00 -12.30
C ILE A 99 15.62 3.50 -11.98
N GLU A 100 16.39 4.23 -12.79
CA GLU A 100 16.48 5.70 -12.67
C GLU A 100 15.15 6.37 -13.04
N MET A 101 14.53 5.99 -14.16
CA MET A 101 13.23 6.51 -14.58
C MET A 101 12.13 6.21 -13.55
N TYR A 102 12.08 5.00 -13.00
CA TYR A 102 11.12 4.66 -11.95
C TYR A 102 11.38 5.44 -10.65
N SER A 103 12.65 5.66 -10.28
CA SER A 103 12.98 6.48 -9.11
C SER A 103 12.58 7.94 -9.29
N GLU A 104 12.80 8.50 -10.48
CA GLU A 104 12.40 9.88 -10.83
C GLU A 104 10.87 10.03 -10.86
N ASP A 105 10.15 9.06 -11.42
CA ASP A 105 8.69 9.04 -11.42
C ASP A 105 8.12 8.91 -10.00
N LEU A 106 8.72 8.05 -9.15
CA LEU A 106 8.29 7.89 -7.77
C LEU A 106 8.48 9.19 -6.99
N ALA A 107 9.65 9.82 -7.11
CA ALA A 107 9.94 11.09 -6.48
C ALA A 107 9.01 12.21 -6.96
N ALA A 108 8.68 12.25 -8.25
CA ALA A 108 7.76 13.23 -8.81
C ALA A 108 6.31 13.03 -8.33
N ASN A 109 5.87 11.78 -8.16
CA ASN A 109 4.54 11.50 -7.61
C ASN A 109 4.45 11.81 -6.12
N LEU A 110 5.48 11.45 -5.34
CA LEU A 110 5.55 11.75 -3.91
C LEU A 110 5.77 13.24 -3.62
N ALA A 111 6.29 14.02 -4.57
CA ALA A 111 6.39 15.47 -4.43
C ALA A 111 5.03 16.17 -4.18
N LYS A 112 3.91 15.49 -4.50
CA LYS A 112 2.54 15.97 -4.26
C LYS A 112 2.16 15.97 -2.77
N GLU A 113 2.83 15.17 -1.95
CA GLU A 113 2.66 15.12 -0.49
C GLU A 113 3.56 16.20 0.14
N ASP A 114 2.99 17.28 0.68
CA ASP A 114 3.71 18.49 1.12
C ASP A 114 4.53 18.31 2.41
N ASP A 115 4.43 17.16 3.05
CA ASP A 115 5.13 16.79 4.27
C ASP A 115 6.32 15.82 4.06
N ILE A 116 6.65 15.40 2.83
CA ILE A 116 7.87 14.63 2.56
C ILE A 116 9.08 15.55 2.32
N SER A 117 10.14 15.46 3.12
CA SER A 117 11.37 16.23 2.92
C SER A 117 12.45 15.50 2.13
N GLU A 118 12.51 14.18 2.22
CA GLU A 118 13.52 13.36 1.54
C GLU A 118 12.96 12.00 1.11
N ILE A 119 13.43 11.51 -0.04
CA ILE A 119 13.13 10.18 -0.56
C ILE A 119 14.45 9.51 -0.93
N THR A 120 14.71 8.31 -0.42
CA THR A 120 15.87 7.50 -0.86
C THR A 120 15.44 6.12 -1.33
N VAL A 121 15.52 5.89 -2.64
CA VAL A 121 15.11 4.64 -3.28
C VAL A 121 16.30 3.70 -3.38
N PHE A 122 16.15 2.48 -2.88
CA PHE A 122 17.14 1.41 -2.98
C PHE A 122 16.69 0.34 -3.98
N TRP A 123 17.61 -0.16 -4.80
CA TRP A 123 17.30 -1.16 -5.83
C TRP A 123 18.14 -2.43 -5.70
N GLU A 124 17.49 -3.57 -5.53
CA GLU A 124 18.04 -4.90 -5.83
C GLU A 124 17.68 -5.29 -7.27
N VAL A 125 18.65 -5.83 -8.02
CA VAL A 125 18.40 -6.42 -9.35
C VAL A 125 19.13 -7.75 -9.43
N PRO A 126 18.45 -8.88 -9.12
CA PRO A 126 19.10 -10.18 -8.95
C PRO A 126 19.89 -10.66 -10.16
N TYR A 127 19.46 -10.27 -11.37
CA TYR A 127 20.14 -10.62 -12.62
C TYR A 127 21.54 -10.01 -12.78
N HIS A 128 21.85 -8.93 -12.04
CA HIS A 128 23.19 -8.31 -12.05
C HIS A 128 23.95 -8.61 -10.77
N LEU A 129 23.27 -8.58 -9.62
CA LEU A 129 23.85 -8.92 -8.32
C LEU A 129 22.74 -9.38 -7.36
N GLU A 130 22.78 -10.65 -6.98
CA GLU A 130 21.78 -11.26 -6.11
C GLU A 130 21.96 -10.85 -4.64
N GLY A 131 20.85 -10.53 -3.97
CA GLY A 131 20.78 -10.28 -2.53
C GLY A 131 21.49 -9.01 -2.04
N LYS A 132 21.76 -8.05 -2.94
CA LYS A 132 22.38 -6.76 -2.60
C LYS A 132 21.76 -5.62 -3.40
N ASN A 133 21.72 -4.44 -2.78
CA ASN A 133 21.39 -3.21 -3.48
C ASN A 133 22.49 -2.88 -4.51
N ILE A 134 22.07 -2.61 -5.74
CA ILE A 134 22.93 -2.22 -6.87
C ILE A 134 22.80 -0.75 -7.26
N ALA A 135 21.79 -0.05 -6.75
CA ALA A 135 21.63 1.38 -6.95
C ALA A 135 20.93 2.05 -5.78
N LYS A 136 21.21 3.34 -5.61
CA LYS A 136 20.58 4.22 -4.62
C LYS A 136 20.35 5.59 -5.25
N PHE A 137 19.15 6.12 -5.09
CA PHE A 137 18.76 7.45 -5.58
C PHE A 137 18.17 8.25 -4.43
N THR A 138 18.78 9.39 -4.11
CA THR A 138 18.30 10.29 -3.06
C THR A 138 17.73 11.56 -3.68
N TYR A 139 16.56 11.96 -3.23
CA TYR A 139 15.85 13.17 -3.64
C TYR A 139 15.50 14.00 -2.42
N THR A 140 15.67 15.31 -2.52
CA THR A 140 15.36 16.25 -1.43
C THR A 140 14.35 17.28 -1.91
N ARG A 141 13.43 17.69 -1.02
CA ARG A 141 12.44 18.72 -1.33
C ARG A 141 13.09 20.07 -1.59
N LYS A 142 12.64 20.74 -2.65
CA LYS A 142 12.96 22.14 -2.97
C LYS A 142 11.73 22.83 -3.55
N GLY A 143 11.03 23.59 -2.71
CA GLY A 143 9.72 24.14 -3.06
C GLY A 143 8.71 23.01 -3.25
N GLU A 144 7.92 23.08 -4.32
CA GLU A 144 6.89 22.09 -4.65
C GLU A 144 7.43 20.81 -5.32
N ASN A 145 8.75 20.72 -5.55
CA ASN A 145 9.36 19.62 -6.30
C ASN A 145 10.37 18.85 -5.46
N MET A 146 10.61 17.60 -5.85
CA MET A 146 11.75 16.81 -5.42
C MET A 146 12.90 17.00 -6.42
N ILE A 147 14.10 17.29 -5.92
CA ILE A 147 15.31 17.40 -6.75
C ILE A 147 16.27 16.27 -6.44
N ILE A 148 16.95 15.77 -7.48
CA ILE A 148 17.99 14.75 -7.31
C ILE A 148 19.15 15.31 -6.44
N GLY A 149 19.47 14.60 -5.37
CA GLY A 149 20.63 14.85 -4.51
C GLY A 149 21.80 13.96 -4.90
N GLU A 150 21.68 12.65 -4.67
CA GLU A 150 22.74 11.67 -4.93
C GLU A 150 22.23 10.55 -5.85
N ARG A 151 23.12 10.09 -6.76
CA ARG A 151 22.96 8.84 -7.51
C ARG A 151 24.16 7.95 -7.24
N TRP A 152 23.92 6.72 -6.80
CA TRP A 152 24.95 5.71 -6.60
C TRP A 152 24.60 4.42 -7.35
N TYR A 153 25.62 3.78 -7.90
CA TYR A 153 25.51 2.49 -8.57
C TYR A 153 26.64 1.57 -8.11
N ASP A 154 26.34 0.30 -7.93
CA ASP A 154 27.34 -0.72 -7.68
C ASP A 154 28.22 -0.95 -8.92
N PRO A 155 29.53 -1.20 -8.76
CA PRO A 155 30.44 -1.48 -9.88
C PRO A 155 30.05 -2.69 -10.77
N SER A 156 29.19 -3.59 -10.30
CA SER A 156 28.63 -4.69 -11.12
C SER A 156 27.69 -4.21 -12.23
N LEU A 157 27.09 -3.03 -12.08
CA LEU A 157 26.20 -2.44 -13.09
C LEU A 157 26.98 -1.53 -14.07
N ARG A 158 27.94 -2.13 -14.80
CA ARG A 158 28.80 -1.45 -15.79
C ARG A 158 28.44 -1.79 -17.24
#